data_AF-A0A851PA27-F1
#
_entry.id   AF-A0A851PA27-F1
#
_cell.length_a   1.000
_cell.length_b   1.000
_cell.length_c   1.000
_cell.angle_alpha   90.00
_cell.angle_beta   90.00
_cell.angle_gamma   90.00
#
_symmetry.space_group_name_H-M   'P 1'
#
loop_
_entity.id
_entity.type
_entity.pdbx_description
1 polymer ?
#
loop_
_entity_poly.entity_id
_entity_poly.type
_entity_poly.pdbx_seq_one_letter_code
_entity_poly.pdbx_strand_id
1 'polypeptide(L)'
;KMALRLCYPLAAWIFILLIPGLSEGGKLLVVPAFGSHWLSMKEVIEKVAERGHEVVVLKPEVSWNMRQRQEHAYAVKAYPVSNKLEEIEDSFQEYYAAHLKDMPFPLKLIELYRVYVQIFNTFFLQCRELFNHTETMRYLNQSGFDAVITDPSIMCGVTVANYFSLPLVFFMRGMPCNLHFEAAQCPSPLSYIPRTFSFHSDRMTFFQRVGNALISFLELWYCNGYYHDALKLSSEVLQRDVTLTDLLSSASVSLMRFDFVFEYPRPAMPNMVFIGGINCAQKEPLPQVYSHFPKKCKYMLYGRLVLLFCLVFF
;
A
#
# COMPACT_ATOMS: atom_id res chain seq x y z
N LYS A 1 -53.87 35.19 -13.07
CA LYS A 1 -53.07 35.37 -11.83
C LYS A 1 -52.71 34.05 -11.11
N MET A 2 -53.43 32.94 -11.33
CA MET A 2 -53.16 31.65 -10.68
C MET A 2 -52.06 30.82 -11.36
N ALA A 3 -51.95 30.88 -12.71
CA ALA A 3 -50.91 30.18 -13.47
C ALA A 3 -49.48 30.65 -13.13
N LEU A 4 -49.29 31.96 -12.89
CA LEU A 4 -47.98 32.52 -12.56
C LEU A 4 -47.46 32.04 -11.19
N ARG A 5 -48.35 31.65 -10.26
CA ARG A 5 -47.98 31.22 -8.90
C ARG A 5 -47.46 29.76 -8.84
N LEU A 6 -47.80 28.92 -9.82
CA LEU A 6 -47.26 27.55 -9.91
C LEU A 6 -45.89 27.49 -10.61
N CYS A 7 -45.55 28.47 -11.46
CA CYS A 7 -44.28 28.48 -12.17
C CYS A 7 -43.07 28.73 -11.27
N TYR A 8 -43.22 29.54 -10.21
CA TYR A 8 -42.13 29.83 -9.27
C TYR A 8 -41.64 28.62 -8.46
N PRO A 9 -42.50 27.79 -7.85
CA PRO A 9 -42.03 26.59 -7.16
C PRO A 9 -41.43 25.59 -8.14
N LEU A 10 -42.04 25.35 -9.30
CA LEU A 10 -41.49 24.45 -10.33
C LEU A 10 -40.11 24.90 -10.83
N ALA A 11 -39.93 26.20 -11.06
CA ALA A 11 -38.63 26.76 -11.43
C ALA A 11 -37.59 26.64 -10.30
N ALA A 12 -38.00 26.78 -9.04
CA ALA A 12 -37.13 26.59 -7.88
C ALA A 12 -36.71 25.11 -7.71
N TRP A 13 -37.63 24.15 -7.91
CA TRP A 13 -37.32 22.72 -7.91
C TRP A 13 -36.36 22.33 -9.04
N ILE A 14 -36.57 22.89 -10.24
CA ILE A 14 -35.65 22.71 -11.38
C ILE A 14 -34.28 23.33 -11.07
N PHE A 15 -34.23 24.50 -10.40
CA PHE A 15 -32.97 25.10 -9.96
C PHE A 15 -32.24 24.23 -8.92
N ILE A 16 -32.96 23.63 -7.97
CA ILE A 16 -32.40 22.71 -6.97
C ILE A 16 -31.86 21.42 -7.62
N LEU A 17 -32.52 20.92 -8.67
CA LEU A 17 -32.07 19.76 -9.45
C LEU A 17 -30.93 20.09 -10.43
N LEU A 18 -30.76 21.36 -10.80
CA LEU A 18 -29.70 21.86 -11.68
C LEU A 18 -28.48 22.38 -10.92
N ILE A 19 -28.58 22.61 -9.61
CA ILE A 19 -27.39 22.64 -8.77
C ILE A 19 -26.85 21.21 -8.86
N PRO A 20 -25.69 20.97 -9.51
CA PRO A 20 -25.05 19.67 -9.40
C PRO A 20 -24.98 19.42 -7.90
N GLY A 21 -25.70 18.40 -7.42
CA GLY A 21 -25.69 18.09 -6.01
C GLY A 21 -24.24 18.11 -5.60
N LEU A 22 -23.91 18.94 -4.61
CA LEU A 22 -22.65 18.80 -3.91
C LEU A 22 -22.67 17.36 -3.43
N SER A 23 -22.08 16.46 -4.22
CA SER A 23 -21.82 15.11 -3.80
C SER A 23 -20.86 15.31 -2.66
N GLU A 24 -21.39 15.34 -1.45
CA GLU A 24 -20.63 15.53 -0.24
C GLU A 24 -19.59 14.40 -0.25
N GLY A 25 -18.33 14.77 -0.53
CA GLY A 25 -17.28 13.78 -0.64
C GLY A 25 -17.06 13.19 0.74
N GLY A 26 -17.01 11.86 0.83
CA GLY A 26 -16.74 11.19 2.09
C GLY A 26 -15.42 11.62 2.72
N LYS A 27 -15.35 11.54 4.04
CA LYS A 27 -14.19 11.82 4.87
C LYS A 27 -13.33 10.59 5.04
N LEU A 28 -12.13 10.61 4.49
CA LEU A 28 -11.26 9.45 4.34
C LEU A 28 -10.02 9.56 5.22
N LEU A 29 -9.78 8.52 6.03
CA LEU A 29 -8.54 8.37 6.78
C LEU A 29 -7.53 7.61 5.92
N VAL A 30 -6.36 8.17 5.70
CA VAL A 30 -5.26 7.52 4.98
C VAL A 30 -4.19 7.10 5.96
N VAL A 31 -3.89 5.80 6.01
CA VAL A 31 -2.80 5.24 6.80
C VAL A 31 -1.79 4.60 5.83
N PRO A 32 -0.76 5.33 5.39
CA PRO A 32 0.14 4.86 4.33
C PRO A 32 1.23 3.93 4.87
N ALA A 33 1.81 3.13 3.96
CA ALA A 33 3.16 2.60 4.13
C ALA A 33 4.20 3.61 3.59
N PHE A 34 5.42 3.54 4.09
CA PHE A 34 6.46 4.54 3.82
C PHE A 34 7.23 4.30 2.52
N GLY A 35 8.04 5.28 2.11
CA GLY A 35 8.91 5.17 0.93
C GLY A 35 8.13 5.15 -0.39
N SER A 36 8.42 4.19 -1.28
CA SER A 36 7.82 4.10 -2.61
C SER A 36 6.31 3.85 -2.59
N HIS A 37 5.79 3.24 -1.51
CA HIS A 37 4.37 3.01 -1.31
C HIS A 37 3.63 4.34 -1.17
N TRP A 38 4.16 5.24 -0.33
CA TRP A 38 3.61 6.60 -0.16
C TRP A 38 3.65 7.40 -1.46
N LEU A 39 4.76 7.35 -2.22
CA LEU A 39 4.86 8.12 -3.47
C LEU A 39 3.76 7.78 -4.47
N SER A 40 3.39 6.51 -4.60
CA SER A 40 2.28 6.11 -5.49
C SER A 40 0.92 6.46 -4.90
N MET A 41 0.75 6.31 -3.58
CA MET A 41 -0.52 6.60 -2.90
C MET A 41 -0.84 8.09 -2.92
N LYS A 42 0.17 8.92 -2.72
CA LYS A 42 0.07 10.38 -2.65
C LYS A 42 -0.65 10.95 -3.87
N GLU A 43 -0.23 10.56 -5.08
CA GLU A 43 -0.84 11.02 -6.34
C GLU A 43 -2.34 10.67 -6.42
N VAL A 44 -2.72 9.48 -5.94
CA VAL A 44 -4.13 9.06 -5.92
C VAL A 44 -4.92 9.83 -4.88
N ILE A 45 -4.35 10.03 -3.69
CA ILE A 45 -4.98 10.78 -2.61
C ILE A 45 -5.21 12.25 -2.97
N GLU A 46 -4.27 12.89 -3.67
CA GLU A 46 -4.47 14.24 -4.22
C GLU A 46 -5.67 14.30 -5.16
N LYS A 47 -5.80 13.32 -6.06
CA LYS A 47 -6.93 13.22 -6.99
C LYS A 47 -8.27 12.87 -6.34
N VAL A 48 -8.23 12.19 -5.19
CA VAL A 48 -9.41 11.93 -4.37
C VAL A 48 -9.86 13.22 -3.68
N ALA A 49 -8.94 13.98 -3.10
CA ALA A 49 -9.25 15.25 -2.48
C ALA A 49 -9.75 16.31 -3.48
N GLU A 50 -9.14 16.41 -4.67
CA GLU A 50 -9.60 17.27 -5.77
C GLU A 50 -11.05 16.98 -6.20
N ARG A 51 -11.54 15.76 -5.96
CA ARG A 51 -12.93 15.34 -6.25
C ARG A 51 -13.92 15.68 -5.13
N GLY A 52 -13.48 16.38 -4.09
CA GLY A 52 -14.34 16.88 -3.02
C GLY A 52 -14.35 16.04 -1.75
N HIS A 53 -13.54 14.99 -1.66
CA HIS A 53 -13.38 14.20 -0.43
C HIS A 53 -12.53 14.93 0.61
N GLU A 54 -12.95 14.93 1.88
CA GLU A 54 -12.10 15.38 2.98
C GLU A 54 -11.08 14.28 3.29
N VAL A 55 -9.78 14.53 3.09
CA VAL A 55 -8.75 13.53 3.32
C VAL A 55 -7.84 13.92 4.48
N VAL A 56 -7.63 12.98 5.41
CA VAL A 56 -6.68 13.11 6.52
C VAL A 56 -5.64 11.99 6.44
N VAL A 57 -4.37 12.36 6.28
CA VAL A 57 -3.24 11.43 6.31
C VAL A 57 -2.72 11.29 7.75
N LEU A 58 -2.85 10.10 8.32
CA LEU A 58 -2.31 9.73 9.61
C LEU A 58 -0.90 9.17 9.44
N LYS A 59 0.09 9.78 10.09
CA LYS A 59 1.50 9.33 10.00
C LYS A 59 2.26 9.57 11.30
N PRO A 60 3.34 8.82 11.56
CA PRO A 60 4.27 9.17 12.64
C PRO A 60 4.98 10.48 12.31
N GLU A 61 5.30 11.25 13.35
CA GLU A 61 6.08 12.50 13.24
C GLU A 61 7.42 12.25 12.53
N VAL A 62 8.08 11.15 12.87
CA VAL A 62 9.30 10.69 12.24
C VAL A 62 8.96 9.64 11.17
N SER A 63 9.11 10.02 9.90
CA SER A 63 8.77 9.17 8.75
C SER A 63 9.77 9.33 7.61
N TRP A 64 10.26 8.21 7.08
CA TRP A 64 11.16 8.18 5.94
C TRP A 64 10.45 8.65 4.66
N ASN A 65 11.04 9.65 3.99
CA ASN A 65 10.60 10.14 2.68
C ASN A 65 9.14 10.67 2.62
N MET A 66 8.59 11.14 3.74
CA MET A 66 7.26 11.79 3.84
C MET A 66 7.34 13.26 4.31
N ARG A 67 8.47 13.93 4.06
CA ARG A 67 8.74 15.29 4.56
C ARG A 67 8.03 16.40 3.78
N GLN A 68 7.64 16.18 2.52
CA GLN A 68 7.00 17.21 1.71
C GLN A 68 5.54 17.40 2.13
N ARG A 69 5.26 18.54 2.76
CA ARG A 69 3.91 19.01 3.06
C ARG A 69 3.37 19.69 1.79
N GLN A 70 2.35 19.10 1.16
CA GLN A 70 1.52 19.83 0.21
C GLN A 70 0.36 20.41 1.01
N GLU A 71 0.44 21.70 1.33
CA GLU A 71 -0.46 22.34 2.31
C GLU A 71 -1.93 22.39 1.88
N HIS A 72 -2.26 22.06 0.62
CA HIS A 72 -3.57 22.35 0.04
C HIS A 72 -4.37 21.12 -0.40
N ALA A 73 -3.76 19.93 -0.50
CA ALA A 73 -4.44 18.75 -1.04
C ALA A 73 -5.13 17.91 0.04
N TYR A 74 -4.54 17.77 1.22
CA TYR A 74 -5.10 16.94 2.30
C TYR A 74 -4.57 17.40 3.66
N ALA A 75 -5.33 17.13 4.72
CA ALA A 75 -4.89 17.37 6.08
C ALA A 75 -3.91 16.27 6.54
N VAL A 76 -3.03 16.61 7.48
CA VAL A 76 -2.07 15.64 8.06
C VAL A 76 -2.26 15.61 9.58
N LYS A 77 -2.52 14.42 10.13
CA LYS A 77 -2.49 14.16 11.57
C LYS A 77 -1.23 13.38 11.89
N ALA A 78 -0.29 14.03 12.56
CA ALA A 78 0.91 13.37 13.06
C ALA A 78 0.68 12.80 14.47
N TYR A 79 1.40 11.74 14.83
CA TYR A 79 1.47 11.21 16.20
C TYR A 79 2.92 10.98 16.62
N PRO A 80 3.24 11.17 17.93
CA PRO A 80 4.60 11.05 18.42
C PRO A 80 5.08 9.60 18.38
N VAL A 81 6.36 9.43 18.10
CA VAL A 81 7.05 8.13 18.08
C VAL A 81 8.42 8.23 18.75
N SER A 82 8.91 7.14 19.31
CA SER A 82 10.21 7.10 19.98
C SER A 82 11.39 6.99 19.01
N ASN A 83 11.18 6.42 17.83
CA ASN A 83 12.26 6.22 16.85
C ASN A 83 12.83 7.54 16.36
N LYS A 84 14.16 7.60 16.30
CA LYS A 84 14.86 8.70 15.63
C LYS A 84 14.85 8.48 14.13
N LEU A 85 15.03 9.56 13.38
CA LEU A 85 15.03 9.43 11.93
C LEU A 85 16.19 8.57 11.46
N GLU A 86 17.38 8.80 12.01
CA GLU A 86 18.62 8.09 11.68
C GLU A 86 18.45 6.57 11.80
N GLU A 87 17.76 6.11 12.84
CA GLU A 87 17.46 4.67 13.04
C GLU A 87 16.60 4.08 11.92
N ILE A 88 15.61 4.86 11.44
CA ILE A 88 14.78 4.46 10.30
C ILE A 88 15.60 4.48 9.01
N GLU A 89 16.44 5.51 8.82
CA GLU A 89 17.31 5.63 7.64
C GLU A 89 18.25 4.43 7.55
N ASP A 90 18.92 4.07 8.65
CA ASP A 90 19.84 2.95 8.75
C ASP A 90 19.15 1.61 8.47
N SER A 91 17.95 1.39 9.03
CA SER A 91 17.15 0.18 8.75
C SER A 91 16.83 0.03 7.25
N PHE A 92 16.50 1.13 6.57
CA PHE A 92 16.32 1.11 5.12
C PHE A 92 17.62 0.87 4.36
N GLN A 93 18.76 1.44 4.80
CA GLN A 93 20.06 1.18 4.17
C GLN A 93 20.45 -0.29 4.29
N GLU A 94 20.28 -0.91 5.47
CA GLU A 94 20.51 -2.33 5.68
C GLU A 94 19.65 -3.19 4.75
N TYR A 95 18.37 -2.84 4.60
CA TYR A 95 17.47 -3.51 3.67
C TYR A 95 17.95 -3.44 2.22
N TYR A 96 18.35 -2.26 1.74
CA TYR A 96 18.89 -2.12 0.39
C TYR A 96 20.20 -2.88 0.22
N ALA A 97 21.10 -2.78 1.20
CA ALA A 97 22.37 -3.51 1.20
C ALA A 97 22.13 -5.03 1.14
N ALA A 98 21.20 -5.55 1.94
CA ALA A 98 20.84 -6.97 1.94
C ALA A 98 20.28 -7.42 0.58
N HIS A 99 19.54 -6.58 -0.14
CA HIS A 99 19.05 -6.90 -1.49
C HIS A 99 20.15 -6.88 -2.54
N LEU A 100 21.08 -5.93 -2.45
CA LEU A 100 22.18 -5.76 -3.42
C LEU A 100 23.35 -6.74 -3.19
N LYS A 101 23.52 -7.22 -1.95
CA LYS A 101 24.61 -8.13 -1.60
C LYS A 101 24.44 -9.48 -2.30
N ASP A 102 25.43 -9.89 -3.07
CA ASP A 102 25.44 -11.22 -3.67
C ASP A 102 25.72 -12.27 -2.59
N MET A 103 24.81 -13.22 -2.43
CA MET A 103 24.91 -14.30 -1.44
C MET A 103 24.30 -15.57 -2.03
N PRO A 104 24.90 -16.74 -1.78
CA PRO A 104 24.33 -18.00 -2.25
C PRO A 104 23.04 -18.33 -1.48
N PHE A 105 22.18 -19.11 -2.13
CA PHE A 105 21.09 -19.80 -1.43
C PHE A 105 21.68 -20.85 -0.46
N PRO A 106 21.17 -21.01 0.77
CA PRO A 106 20.00 -20.33 1.36
C PRO A 106 20.33 -19.05 2.16
N LEU A 107 21.61 -18.68 2.31
CA LEU A 107 22.04 -17.54 3.13
C LEU A 107 21.37 -16.22 2.71
N LYS A 108 21.18 -16.02 1.40
CA LYS A 108 20.44 -14.87 0.87
C LYS A 108 19.02 -14.78 1.43
N LEU A 109 18.30 -15.89 1.49
CA LEU A 109 16.92 -15.90 1.99
C LEU A 109 16.86 -15.61 3.49
N ILE A 110 17.79 -16.16 4.26
CA ILE A 110 17.87 -15.93 5.71
C ILE A 110 18.14 -14.44 5.99
N GLU A 111 19.07 -13.83 5.27
CA GLU A 111 19.39 -12.43 5.46
C GLU A 111 18.24 -11.51 5.02
N LEU A 112 17.59 -11.81 3.88
CA LEU A 112 16.38 -11.09 3.46
C LEU A 112 15.28 -11.21 4.52
N TYR A 113 15.03 -12.42 5.03
CA TYR A 113 14.05 -12.64 6.09
C TYR A 113 14.35 -11.80 7.33
N ARG A 114 15.61 -11.78 7.78
CA ARG A 114 16.06 -10.99 8.93
C ARG A 114 15.76 -9.49 8.76
N VAL A 115 16.14 -8.90 7.63
CA VAL A 115 15.91 -7.46 7.38
C VAL A 115 14.43 -7.13 7.20
N TYR A 116 13.63 -8.03 6.61
CA TYR A 116 12.18 -7.85 6.54
C TYR A 116 11.54 -7.85 7.92
N VAL A 117 11.87 -8.82 8.79
CA VAL A 117 11.38 -8.84 10.19
C VAL A 117 11.75 -7.55 10.92
N GLN A 118 13.00 -7.10 10.81
CA GLN A 118 13.48 -5.87 11.46
C GLN A 118 12.68 -4.65 11.01
N ILE A 119 12.48 -4.46 9.71
CA ILE A 119 11.68 -3.35 9.16
C ILE A 119 10.24 -3.39 9.66
N PHE A 120 9.61 -4.56 9.60
CA PHE A 120 8.21 -4.73 10.01
C PHE A 120 8.05 -4.41 11.50
N ASN A 121 8.97 -4.89 12.35
CA ASN A 121 8.97 -4.62 13.78
C ASN A 121 9.11 -3.11 14.09
N THR A 122 9.98 -2.38 13.37
CA THR A 122 10.07 -0.92 13.51
C THR A 122 8.72 -0.26 13.25
N PHE A 123 8.00 -0.68 12.21
CA PHE A 123 6.70 -0.07 11.91
C PHE A 123 5.58 -0.51 12.87
N PHE A 124 5.60 -1.73 13.37
CA PHE A 124 4.64 -2.17 14.38
C PHE A 124 4.85 -1.46 15.72
N LEU A 125 6.09 -1.13 16.08
CA LEU A 125 6.38 -0.28 17.23
C LEU A 125 5.70 1.09 17.08
N GLN A 126 5.87 1.74 15.94
CA GLN A 126 5.19 3.02 15.66
C GLN A 126 3.66 2.87 15.71
N CYS A 127 3.11 1.74 15.25
CA CYS A 127 1.67 1.49 15.36
C CYS A 127 1.22 1.32 16.82
N ARG A 128 2.00 0.63 17.64
CA ARG A 128 1.73 0.49 19.09
C ARG A 128 1.72 1.85 19.78
N GLU A 129 2.65 2.73 19.41
CA GLU A 129 2.71 4.11 19.95
C GLU A 129 1.49 4.94 19.54
N LEU A 130 0.97 4.76 18.32
CA LEU A 130 -0.30 5.37 17.89
C LEU A 130 -1.45 4.97 18.84
N PHE A 131 -1.62 3.67 19.10
CA PHE A 131 -2.70 3.19 19.99
C PHE A 131 -2.51 3.60 21.45
N ASN A 132 -1.27 3.80 21.90
CA ASN A 132 -0.97 4.33 23.23
C ASN A 132 -1.16 5.85 23.33
N HIS A 133 -1.22 6.58 22.20
CA HIS A 133 -1.38 8.03 22.19
C HIS A 133 -2.85 8.44 22.25
N THR A 134 -3.37 8.58 23.48
CA THR A 134 -4.78 8.88 23.78
C THR A 134 -5.35 10.08 23.03
N GLU A 135 -4.58 11.15 22.83
CA GLU A 135 -5.07 12.33 22.12
C GLU A 135 -5.34 12.03 20.64
N THR A 136 -4.44 11.30 19.98
CA THR A 136 -4.62 10.91 18.57
C THR A 136 -5.79 9.94 18.44
N MET A 137 -5.86 8.92 19.31
CA MET A 137 -6.97 7.95 19.26
C MET A 137 -8.33 8.62 19.52
N ARG A 138 -8.39 9.60 20.44
CA ARG A 138 -9.61 10.40 20.67
C ARG A 138 -9.98 11.22 19.44
N TYR A 139 -9.01 11.88 18.82
CA TYR A 139 -9.23 12.64 17.58
C TYR A 139 -9.79 11.74 16.47
N LEU A 140 -9.20 10.57 16.25
CA LEU A 140 -9.65 9.62 15.22
C LEU A 140 -11.10 9.17 15.48
N ASN A 141 -11.43 8.84 16.72
CA ASN A 141 -12.77 8.43 17.12
C ASN A 141 -13.83 9.52 16.88
N GLN A 142 -13.49 10.77 17.18
CA GLN A 142 -14.42 11.91 17.09
C GLN A 142 -14.54 12.50 15.68
N SER A 143 -13.63 12.15 14.77
CA SER A 143 -13.53 12.77 13.45
C SER A 143 -14.61 12.30 12.47
N GLY A 144 -15.26 11.16 12.71
CA GLY A 144 -16.34 10.63 11.85
C GLY A 144 -15.87 10.26 10.44
N PHE A 145 -14.83 9.43 10.32
CA PHE A 145 -14.35 8.95 9.03
C PHE A 145 -15.31 7.92 8.41
N ASP A 146 -15.45 7.95 7.09
CA ASP A 146 -16.30 7.03 6.32
C ASP A 146 -15.57 5.75 5.89
N ALA A 147 -14.25 5.83 5.68
CA ALA A 147 -13.42 4.70 5.29
C ALA A 147 -11.93 4.94 5.59
N VAL A 148 -11.17 3.84 5.66
CA VAL A 148 -9.71 3.86 5.76
C VAL A 148 -9.09 3.40 4.45
N ILE A 149 -8.25 4.24 3.85
CA ILE A 149 -7.39 3.87 2.71
C ILE A 149 -6.00 3.55 3.26
N THR A 150 -5.50 2.33 3.00
CA THR A 150 -4.21 1.91 3.52
C THR A 150 -3.47 0.97 2.58
N ASP A 151 -2.14 0.99 2.65
CA ASP A 151 -1.34 -0.13 2.15
C ASP A 151 -1.24 -1.16 3.28
N PRO A 152 -1.82 -2.36 3.11
CA PRO A 152 -1.94 -3.32 4.19
C PRO A 152 -0.60 -3.97 4.58
N SER A 153 0.49 -3.74 3.84
CA SER A 153 1.80 -4.38 4.10
C SER A 153 2.27 -4.21 5.55
N ILE A 154 1.98 -3.08 6.18
CA ILE A 154 2.40 -2.73 7.55
C ILE A 154 1.30 -3.01 8.59
N MET A 155 0.13 -3.52 8.19
CA MET A 155 -1.04 -3.85 9.03
C MET A 155 -1.63 -2.73 9.91
N CYS A 156 -0.92 -1.63 10.20
CA CYS A 156 -1.40 -0.62 11.13
C CYS A 156 -2.74 0.01 10.70
N GLY A 157 -2.87 0.36 9.41
CA GLY A 157 -4.14 0.86 8.88
C GLY A 157 -5.26 -0.17 8.91
N VAL A 158 -4.93 -1.46 8.75
CA VAL A 158 -5.88 -2.57 8.89
C VAL A 158 -6.38 -2.66 10.33
N THR A 159 -5.47 -2.60 11.31
CA THR A 159 -5.80 -2.61 12.73
C THR A 159 -6.64 -1.40 13.12
N VAL A 160 -6.29 -0.20 12.64
CA VAL A 160 -7.07 1.03 12.86
C VAL A 160 -8.49 0.90 12.29
N ALA A 161 -8.64 0.41 11.06
CA ALA A 161 -9.95 0.23 10.45
C ALA A 161 -10.81 -0.77 11.23
N ASN A 162 -10.23 -1.90 11.64
CA ASN A 162 -10.93 -2.89 12.46
C ASN A 162 -11.30 -2.33 13.84
N TYR A 163 -10.43 -1.53 14.47
CA TYR A 163 -10.68 -0.93 15.78
C TYR A 163 -11.86 0.03 15.76
N PHE A 164 -11.94 0.87 14.73
CA PHE A 164 -13.05 1.82 14.55
C PHE A 164 -14.24 1.25 13.76
N SER A 165 -14.19 -0.02 13.37
CA SER A 165 -15.21 -0.67 12.52
C SER A 165 -15.50 0.09 11.22
N LEU A 166 -14.45 0.59 10.59
CA LEU A 166 -14.53 1.36 9.34
C LEU A 166 -14.32 0.47 8.10
N PRO A 167 -15.03 0.75 6.99
CA PRO A 167 -14.74 0.16 5.69
C PRO A 167 -13.27 0.34 5.29
N LEU A 168 -12.68 -0.74 4.76
CA LEU A 168 -11.26 -0.82 4.47
C LEU A 168 -11.02 -0.85 2.96
N VAL A 169 -10.26 0.13 2.46
CA VAL A 169 -9.85 0.23 1.06
C VAL A 169 -8.35 -0.03 0.99
N PHE A 170 -7.98 -1.14 0.38
CA PHE A 170 -6.57 -1.44 0.16
C PHE A 170 -6.02 -0.69 -1.03
N PHE A 171 -4.79 -0.22 -0.90
CA PHE A 171 -4.00 0.35 -1.97
C PHE A 171 -2.64 -0.35 -1.98
N MET A 172 -2.47 -1.36 -2.82
CA MET A 172 -1.34 -2.29 -2.70
C MET A 172 -0.81 -2.80 -4.04
N ARG A 173 0.47 -3.16 -4.09
CA ARG A 173 1.03 -3.95 -5.21
C ARG A 173 0.92 -5.45 -4.95
N GLY A 174 0.97 -5.84 -3.68
CA GLY A 174 0.92 -7.21 -3.19
C GLY A 174 1.40 -7.28 -1.74
N MET A 175 1.25 -8.46 -1.13
CA MET A 175 1.69 -8.77 0.22
C MET A 175 2.56 -10.04 0.22
N PRO A 176 3.52 -10.15 1.15
CA PRO A 176 4.20 -11.41 1.46
C PRO A 176 3.24 -12.60 1.54
N CYS A 177 3.71 -13.77 1.12
CA CYS A 177 2.96 -15.04 1.13
C CYS A 177 1.61 -15.00 0.43
N ASN A 178 1.40 -14.07 -0.51
CA ASN A 178 0.17 -13.97 -1.30
C ASN A 178 -1.08 -13.74 -0.44
N LEU A 179 -0.91 -13.19 0.78
CA LEU A 179 -1.98 -13.02 1.77
C LEU A 179 -3.19 -12.24 1.23
N HIS A 180 -2.95 -11.22 0.42
CA HIS A 180 -3.99 -10.43 -0.24
C HIS A 180 -4.93 -11.25 -1.16
N PHE A 181 -4.43 -12.30 -1.80
CA PHE A 181 -5.28 -13.20 -2.59
C PHE A 181 -5.97 -14.23 -1.70
N GLU A 182 -5.27 -14.75 -0.68
CA GLU A 182 -5.85 -15.71 0.28
C GLU A 182 -6.98 -15.08 1.10
N ALA A 183 -6.79 -13.87 1.62
CA ALA A 183 -7.79 -13.12 2.36
C ALA A 183 -9.02 -12.77 1.50
N ALA A 184 -8.81 -12.51 0.20
CA ALA A 184 -9.89 -12.31 -0.76
C ALA A 184 -10.53 -13.63 -1.23
N GLN A 185 -10.03 -14.80 -0.80
CA GLN A 185 -10.47 -16.12 -1.26
C GLN A 185 -10.28 -16.33 -2.78
N CYS A 186 -9.30 -15.66 -3.38
CA CYS A 186 -8.92 -15.86 -4.78
C CYS A 186 -8.13 -17.18 -4.94
N PRO A 187 -8.53 -18.07 -5.86
CA PRO A 187 -7.75 -19.26 -6.17
C PRO A 187 -6.34 -18.90 -6.64
N SER A 188 -5.33 -19.56 -6.05
CA SER A 188 -3.93 -19.39 -6.43
C SER A 188 -3.22 -20.74 -6.66
N PRO A 189 -3.49 -21.45 -7.76
CA PRO A 189 -3.00 -22.83 -7.93
C PRO A 189 -1.48 -22.93 -8.06
N LEU A 190 -0.88 -23.73 -7.19
CA LEU A 190 0.57 -23.95 -7.10
C LEU A 190 1.17 -24.67 -8.32
N SER A 191 0.32 -25.21 -9.18
CA SER A 191 0.73 -25.94 -10.37
C SER A 191 1.21 -25.00 -11.50
N TYR A 192 0.74 -23.75 -11.54
CA TYR A 192 1.13 -22.78 -12.56
C TYR A 192 1.32 -21.35 -12.02
N ILE A 193 1.05 -21.09 -10.74
CA ILE A 193 1.38 -19.82 -10.10
C ILE A 193 2.65 -20.01 -9.27
N PRO A 194 3.79 -19.50 -9.71
CA PRO A 194 5.02 -19.60 -8.94
C PRO A 194 4.96 -18.73 -7.68
N ARG A 195 5.43 -19.27 -6.56
CA ARG A 195 5.59 -18.57 -5.28
C ARG A 195 6.80 -17.67 -5.34
N THR A 196 6.78 -16.63 -4.52
CA THR A 196 7.94 -15.75 -4.33
C THR A 196 9.15 -16.60 -3.93
N PHE A 197 10.34 -16.24 -4.40
CA PHE A 197 11.59 -16.99 -4.22
C PHE A 197 11.72 -18.34 -4.95
N SER A 198 10.69 -18.81 -5.68
CA SER A 198 10.87 -19.96 -6.58
C SER A 198 11.66 -19.61 -7.85
N PHE A 199 11.61 -18.33 -8.27
CA PHE A 199 12.16 -17.84 -9.54
C PHE A 199 11.67 -18.64 -10.77
N HIS A 200 10.51 -19.27 -10.66
CA HIS A 200 9.88 -20.02 -11.74
C HIS A 200 8.91 -19.14 -12.56
N SER A 201 8.57 -19.61 -13.75
CA SER A 201 7.50 -19.05 -14.59
C SER A 201 6.19 -19.83 -14.38
N ASP A 202 5.13 -19.49 -15.11
CA ASP A 202 3.89 -20.28 -15.19
C ASP A 202 4.10 -21.65 -15.85
N ARG A 203 5.20 -21.81 -16.58
CA ARG A 203 5.61 -23.07 -17.20
C ARG A 203 6.61 -23.78 -16.30
N MET A 204 6.07 -24.59 -15.39
CA MET A 204 6.84 -25.44 -14.46
C MET A 204 6.81 -26.92 -14.85
N THR A 205 7.97 -27.59 -14.77
CA THR A 205 8.07 -29.06 -14.79
C THR A 205 7.47 -29.66 -13.53
N PHE A 206 7.27 -30.99 -13.49
CA PHE A 206 6.75 -31.67 -12.30
C PHE A 206 7.58 -31.35 -11.04
N PHE A 207 8.91 -31.45 -11.10
CA PHE A 207 9.76 -31.17 -9.95
C PHE A 207 9.75 -29.69 -9.53
N GLN A 208 9.65 -28.77 -10.48
CA GLN A 208 9.47 -27.35 -10.16
C GLN A 208 8.13 -27.09 -9.45
N ARG A 209 7.05 -27.78 -9.84
CA ARG A 209 5.75 -27.70 -9.14
C ARG A 209 5.83 -28.26 -7.73
N VAL A 210 6.55 -29.36 -7.54
CA VAL A 210 6.81 -29.93 -6.20
C VAL A 210 7.59 -28.92 -5.35
N GLY A 211 8.67 -28.33 -5.88
CA GLY A 211 9.43 -27.28 -5.19
C GLY A 211 8.58 -26.05 -4.87
N ASN A 212 7.73 -25.63 -5.81
CA ASN A 212 6.80 -24.52 -5.61
C ASN A 212 5.79 -24.78 -4.49
N ALA A 213 5.29 -26.02 -4.41
CA ALA A 213 4.39 -26.43 -3.33
C ALA A 213 5.11 -26.45 -1.97
N LEU A 214 6.35 -26.97 -1.92
CA LEU A 214 7.16 -26.94 -0.70
C LEU A 214 7.44 -25.52 -0.23
N ILE A 215 7.76 -24.60 -1.14
CA ILE A 215 7.89 -23.17 -0.82
C ILE A 215 6.59 -22.69 -0.21
N SER A 216 5.44 -22.95 -0.84
CA SER A 216 4.11 -22.54 -0.34
C SER A 216 3.84 -22.98 1.09
N PHE A 217 4.23 -24.20 1.47
CA PHE A 217 4.08 -24.69 2.84
C PHE A 217 4.98 -23.93 3.85
N LEU A 218 6.19 -23.56 3.43
CA LEU A 218 7.13 -22.80 4.28
C LEU A 218 6.69 -21.35 4.50
N GLU A 219 5.89 -20.78 3.59
CA GLU A 219 5.45 -19.38 3.69
C GLU A 219 4.56 -19.12 4.89
N LEU A 220 3.74 -20.09 5.28
CA LEU A 220 2.93 -20.01 6.50
C LEU A 220 3.82 -19.74 7.72
N TRP A 221 4.99 -20.39 7.79
CA TRP A 221 5.93 -20.23 8.90
C TRP A 221 6.59 -18.86 8.91
N TYR A 222 7.15 -18.42 7.78
CA TYR A 222 7.88 -17.15 7.77
C TYR A 222 6.95 -15.93 7.73
N CYS A 223 5.74 -16.01 7.16
CA CYS A 223 4.78 -14.91 7.27
C CYS A 223 4.26 -14.72 8.69
N ASN A 224 4.05 -15.79 9.44
CA ASN A 224 3.73 -15.66 10.86
C ASN A 224 4.83 -14.90 11.61
N GLY A 225 6.10 -15.09 11.24
CA GLY A 225 7.20 -14.30 11.78
C GLY A 225 7.16 -12.83 11.38
N TYR A 226 6.92 -12.51 10.10
CA TYR A 226 6.80 -11.11 9.64
C TYR A 226 5.66 -10.34 10.30
N TYR A 227 4.57 -11.01 10.63
CA TYR A 227 3.37 -10.35 11.15
C TYR A 227 3.09 -10.65 12.63
N HIS A 228 4.00 -11.33 13.33
CA HIS A 228 3.78 -11.77 14.71
C HIS A 228 3.39 -10.60 15.63
N ASP A 229 4.19 -9.53 15.62
CA ASP A 229 3.97 -8.36 16.48
C ASP A 229 2.72 -7.57 16.05
N ALA A 230 2.40 -7.56 14.75
CA ALA A 230 1.16 -6.98 14.23
C ALA A 230 -0.08 -7.71 14.74
N LEU A 231 -0.06 -9.05 14.68
CA LEU A 231 -1.15 -9.90 15.17
C LEU A 231 -1.31 -9.73 16.67
N LYS A 232 -0.20 -9.77 17.41
CA LYS A 232 -0.21 -9.55 18.86
C LYS A 232 -0.81 -8.19 19.22
N LEU A 233 -0.33 -7.12 18.59
CA LEU A 233 -0.88 -5.78 18.79
C LEU A 233 -2.38 -5.73 18.43
N SER A 234 -2.76 -6.32 17.29
CA SER A 234 -4.15 -6.31 16.83
C SER A 234 -5.07 -7.06 17.80
N SER A 235 -4.65 -8.23 18.30
CA SER A 235 -5.42 -8.96 19.32
C SER A 235 -5.56 -8.16 20.62
N GLU A 236 -4.48 -7.51 21.07
CA GLU A 236 -4.47 -6.66 22.26
C GLU A 236 -5.43 -5.47 22.11
N VAL A 237 -5.38 -4.72 21.01
CA VAL A 237 -6.21 -3.52 20.85
C VAL A 237 -7.66 -3.84 20.52
N LEU A 238 -7.92 -4.94 19.81
CA LEU A 238 -9.28 -5.39 19.48
C LEU A 238 -9.91 -6.23 20.60
N GLN A 239 -9.14 -6.57 21.64
CA GLN A 239 -9.60 -7.34 22.81
C GLN A 239 -10.19 -8.71 22.42
N ARG A 240 -9.64 -9.34 21.38
CA ARG A 240 -10.02 -10.67 20.89
C ARG A 240 -8.87 -11.30 20.11
N ASP A 241 -8.81 -12.63 20.07
CA ASP A 241 -7.86 -13.31 19.19
C ASP A 241 -8.23 -13.06 17.71
N VAL A 242 -7.23 -12.70 16.91
CA VAL A 242 -7.38 -12.44 15.47
C VAL A 242 -6.31 -13.17 14.66
N THR A 243 -6.69 -13.60 13.46
CA THR A 243 -5.77 -14.11 12.44
C THR A 243 -5.51 -13.06 11.36
N LEU A 244 -4.49 -13.27 10.51
CA LEU A 244 -4.22 -12.40 9.36
C LEU A 244 -5.42 -12.36 8.42
N THR A 245 -6.06 -13.51 8.20
CA THR A 245 -7.24 -13.64 7.36
C THR A 245 -8.42 -12.88 7.95
N ASP A 246 -8.65 -12.92 9.27
CA ASP A 246 -9.73 -12.16 9.91
C ASP A 246 -9.58 -10.65 9.70
N LEU A 247 -8.34 -10.15 9.81
CA LEU A 247 -8.05 -8.73 9.62
C LEU A 247 -8.17 -8.31 8.15
N LEU A 248 -7.61 -9.09 7.23
CA LEU A 248 -7.49 -8.73 5.81
C LEU A 248 -8.77 -9.00 4.99
N SER A 249 -9.58 -9.99 5.37
CA SER A 249 -10.82 -10.33 4.66
C SER A 249 -11.90 -9.23 4.77
N SER A 250 -11.73 -8.29 5.70
CA SER A 250 -12.62 -7.12 5.88
C SER A 250 -12.51 -6.06 4.76
N ALA A 251 -11.60 -6.24 3.81
CA ALA A 251 -11.38 -5.29 2.72
C ALA A 251 -12.59 -5.15 1.79
N SER A 252 -13.18 -3.95 1.79
CA SER A 252 -14.34 -3.62 0.96
C SER A 252 -13.94 -3.49 -0.52
N VAL A 253 -12.80 -2.86 -0.80
CA VAL A 253 -12.24 -2.70 -2.15
C VAL A 253 -10.72 -2.81 -2.08
N SER A 254 -10.12 -3.51 -3.05
CA SER A 254 -8.67 -3.62 -3.20
C SER A 254 -8.22 -2.95 -4.49
N LEU A 255 -7.60 -1.78 -4.37
CA LEU A 255 -6.96 -1.06 -5.45
C LEU A 255 -5.56 -1.66 -5.70
N MET A 256 -5.45 -2.47 -6.74
CA MET A 256 -4.24 -3.19 -7.12
C MET A 256 -3.38 -2.29 -8.01
N ARG A 257 -2.17 -1.92 -7.56
CA ARG A 257 -1.23 -0.99 -8.23
C ARG A 257 -0.52 -1.59 -9.44
N PHE A 258 -1.19 -2.46 -10.16
CA PHE A 258 -0.70 -3.18 -11.33
C PHE A 258 -1.85 -3.54 -12.25
N ASP A 259 -1.51 -3.83 -13.49
CA ASP A 259 -2.45 -4.38 -14.47
C ASP A 259 -2.35 -5.90 -14.48
N PHE A 260 -3.47 -6.59 -14.66
CA PHE A 260 -3.54 -8.05 -14.68
C PHE A 260 -2.66 -8.68 -15.77
N VAL A 261 -2.32 -7.94 -16.84
CA VAL A 261 -1.41 -8.38 -17.91
C VAL A 261 0.00 -8.66 -17.40
N PHE A 262 0.42 -8.06 -16.29
CA PHE A 262 1.74 -8.28 -15.67
C PHE A 262 1.74 -9.39 -14.62
N GLU A 263 0.62 -10.07 -14.42
CA GLU A 263 0.49 -11.15 -13.44
C GLU A 263 0.22 -12.49 -14.12
N TYR A 264 0.50 -13.56 -13.36
CA TYR A 264 0.10 -14.90 -13.76
C TYR A 264 -1.42 -15.04 -13.83
N PRO A 265 -1.95 -15.79 -14.81
CA PRO A 265 -3.39 -15.89 -15.05
C PRO A 265 -4.07 -16.53 -13.86
N ARG A 266 -4.86 -15.76 -13.12
CA ARG A 266 -5.63 -16.22 -11.96
C ARG A 266 -6.96 -15.50 -11.85
N PRO A 267 -7.98 -16.13 -11.25
CA PRO A 267 -9.23 -15.44 -10.95
C PRO A 267 -8.99 -14.26 -10.01
N ALA A 268 -9.69 -13.16 -10.25
CA ALA A 268 -9.72 -11.99 -9.39
C ALA A 268 -11.14 -11.80 -8.86
N MET A 269 -11.26 -11.39 -7.60
CA MET A 269 -12.57 -11.10 -7.00
C MET A 269 -13.13 -9.76 -7.51
N PRO A 270 -14.47 -9.58 -7.53
CA PRO A 270 -15.10 -8.36 -8.03
C PRO A 270 -14.67 -7.07 -7.30
N ASN A 271 -14.25 -7.19 -6.04
CA ASN A 271 -13.76 -6.06 -5.24
C ASN A 271 -12.28 -5.72 -5.52
N MET A 272 -11.58 -6.46 -6.38
CA MET A 272 -10.21 -6.17 -6.80
C MET A 272 -10.21 -5.31 -8.07
N VAL A 273 -9.79 -4.06 -7.94
CA VAL A 273 -9.74 -3.08 -9.03
C VAL A 273 -8.29 -2.84 -9.43
N PHE A 274 -7.95 -3.20 -10.66
CA PHE A 274 -6.60 -3.02 -11.22
C PHE A 274 -6.42 -1.58 -11.69
N ILE A 275 -5.52 -0.86 -11.03
CA ILE A 275 -5.16 0.54 -11.31
C ILE A 275 -3.69 0.62 -11.76
N GLY A 276 -3.29 -0.28 -12.65
CA GLY A 276 -1.99 -0.21 -13.31
C GLY A 276 -1.81 1.11 -14.09
N GLY A 277 -0.56 1.59 -14.19
CA GLY A 277 -0.25 2.80 -14.96
C GLY A 277 -0.52 4.13 -14.26
N ILE A 278 -1.01 4.14 -13.01
CA ILE A 278 -1.28 5.37 -12.24
C ILE A 278 -0.06 6.28 -12.06
N ASN A 279 1.15 5.71 -12.10
CA ASN A 279 2.40 6.45 -11.95
C ASN A 279 2.96 6.97 -13.29
N CYS A 280 2.29 6.70 -14.42
CA CYS A 280 2.73 7.16 -15.73
C CYS A 280 2.37 8.63 -15.92
N ALA A 281 3.36 9.53 -15.85
CA ALA A 281 3.19 10.92 -16.21
C ALA A 281 2.96 11.08 -17.73
N GLN A 282 2.33 12.19 -18.11
CA GLN A 282 2.27 12.60 -19.51
C GLN A 282 3.70 12.75 -20.05
N LYS A 283 3.90 12.38 -21.32
CA LYS A 283 5.21 12.36 -21.96
C LYS A 283 5.80 13.77 -22.03
N GLU A 284 6.69 14.09 -21.10
CA GLU A 284 7.52 15.29 -21.13
C GLU A 284 8.79 15.04 -21.98
N PRO A 285 9.32 16.06 -22.69
CA PRO A 285 10.60 15.94 -23.37
C PRO A 285 11.71 15.63 -22.35
N LEU A 286 12.60 14.71 -22.70
CA LEU A 286 13.76 14.39 -21.86
C LEU A 286 14.58 15.66 -21.59
N PRO A 287 14.93 15.95 -20.34
CA PRO A 287 15.84 17.05 -20.03
C PRO A 287 17.13 16.94 -20.88
N GLN A 288 17.65 18.06 -21.39
CA GLN A 288 18.79 18.07 -22.33
C GLN A 288 20.06 17.39 -21.78
N VAL A 289 20.18 17.28 -20.45
CA VAL A 289 21.25 16.52 -19.80
C VAL A 289 21.22 15.03 -20.23
N TYR A 290 20.03 14.49 -20.48
CA TYR A 290 19.85 13.11 -20.89
C TYR A 290 19.86 12.89 -22.41
N SER A 291 19.72 13.96 -23.21
CA SER A 291 19.69 13.87 -24.68
C SER A 291 21.07 13.58 -25.29
N HIS A 292 22.15 13.77 -24.53
CA HIS A 292 23.52 13.53 -24.98
C HIS A 292 24.02 12.09 -24.70
N PHE A 293 23.25 11.27 -23.98
CA PHE A 293 23.66 9.88 -23.75
C PHE A 293 23.39 9.02 -24.99
N PRO A 294 24.35 8.20 -25.43
CA PRO A 294 24.20 7.38 -26.61
C PRO A 294 23.07 6.35 -26.43
N LYS A 295 22.26 6.16 -27.48
CA LYS A 295 21.09 5.25 -27.52
C LYS A 295 21.39 3.76 -27.23
N LYS A 296 22.66 3.40 -26.95
CA LYS A 296 23.14 2.03 -26.70
C LYS A 296 23.40 1.70 -25.22
N CYS A 297 23.18 2.62 -24.28
CA CYS A 297 23.35 2.30 -22.87
C CYS A 297 22.10 1.60 -22.33
N LYS A 298 22.29 0.52 -21.56
CA LYS A 298 21.20 -0.11 -20.79
C LYS A 298 21.00 0.71 -19.53
N TYR A 299 19.78 1.21 -19.34
CA TYR A 299 19.39 1.92 -18.13
C TYR A 299 19.01 0.89 -17.06
N MET A 300 19.65 0.96 -15.89
CA MET A 300 19.18 0.27 -14.70
C MET A 300 18.78 1.35 -13.69
N LEU A 301 17.47 1.58 -13.58
CA LEU A 301 16.90 2.55 -12.64
C LEU A 301 16.69 1.86 -11.29
N TYR A 302 17.45 2.26 -10.28
CA TYR A 302 17.22 1.89 -8.87
C TYR A 302 16.69 3.12 -8.12
N GLY A 303 15.37 3.32 -8.16
CA GLY A 303 14.74 4.47 -7.50
C GLY A 303 15.21 5.81 -8.08
N ARG A 304 15.84 6.67 -7.25
CA ARG A 304 16.44 7.94 -7.72
C ARG A 304 17.83 7.80 -8.33
N LEU A 305 18.43 6.61 -8.30
CA LEU A 305 19.75 6.35 -8.85
C LEU A 305 19.63 5.78 -10.26
N VAL A 306 20.16 6.50 -11.25
CA VAL A 306 20.33 6.00 -12.61
C VAL A 306 21.71 5.36 -12.69
N LEU A 307 21.78 4.02 -12.65
CA LEU A 307 23.01 3.31 -12.99
C LEU A 307 23.07 3.16 -14.51
N LEU A 308 24.03 3.86 -15.11
CA LEU A 308 24.26 3.85 -16.55
C LEU A 308 25.28 2.74 -16.88
N PHE A 309 24.83 1.62 -17.43
CA PHE A 309 25.72 0.62 -18.02
C PHE A 309 25.83 0.92 -19.53
N CYS A 310 26.86 1.65 -19.90
CA CYS A 310 27.25 1.73 -21.30
C CYS A 310 28.12 0.52 -21.62
N LEU A 311 27.59 -0.38 -22.46
CA LEU A 311 28.38 -1.46 -23.06
C LEU A 311 29.47 -0.83 -23.92
N VAL A 312 30.67 -0.68 -23.36
CA VAL A 312 31.87 -0.45 -24.14
C VAL A 312 32.18 -1.78 -24.83
N PHE A 313 31.66 -1.93 -26.05
CA PHE A 313 32.17 -2.93 -26.97
C PHE A 313 33.60 -2.50 -27.35
N PHE A 314 34.60 -3.28 -26.93
CA PHE A 314 35.78 -3.48 -27.76
C PHE A 314 35.43 -4.51 -28.84
#